data_AF-A0A0C2JDU1-F1
#
_entry.id   AF-A0A0C2JDU1-F1
#
_cell.length_a   1.000
_cell.length_b   1.000
_cell.length_c   1.000
_cell.angle_alpha   90.00
_cell.angle_beta   90.00
_cell.angle_gamma   90.00
#
_symmetry.space_group_name_H-M   'P 1'
#
loop_
_entity.id
_entity.type
_entity.pdbx_description
1 polymer ?
#
loop_
_entity_poly.entity_id
_entity_poly.type
_entity_poly.pdbx_seq_one_letter_code
_entity_poly.pdbx_strand_id
1 'polypeptide(L)'
;MRAPLLPGFTFNEGRHTHRTWLAEDGVPEVVRAARLGHRMRGMGDVYEHVTPAMKEQVRTVLEERWQRSVQAVKPAECEWIVETAPRLGEYYRAPDEKRAS
;
A
#
# COMPACT_ATOMS: atom_id res chain seq x y z
N MET A 1 1.25 -11.93 -18.35
CA MET A 1 0.73 -11.13 -17.22
C MET A 1 0.51 -12.09 -16.05
N ARG A 2 1.00 -11.78 -14.84
CA ARG A 2 0.68 -12.60 -13.64
C ARG A 2 -0.79 -12.38 -13.30
N ALA A 3 -1.53 -13.46 -13.02
CA ALA A 3 -2.90 -13.36 -12.53
C ALA A 3 -2.92 -12.60 -11.19
N PRO A 4 -3.95 -11.78 -10.91
CA PRO A 4 -4.10 -11.13 -9.62
C PRO A 4 -4.26 -12.20 -8.52
N LEU A 5 -3.72 -11.91 -7.32
CA LEU A 5 -3.83 -12.81 -6.17
C LEU A 5 -5.29 -13.01 -5.72
N LEU A 6 -6.15 -12.03 -6.00
CA LEU A 6 -7.58 -12.03 -5.69
C LEU A 6 -8.37 -11.44 -6.86
N PRO A 7 -9.50 -12.05 -7.26
CA PRO A 7 -10.43 -11.43 -8.20
C PRO A 7 -10.89 -10.06 -7.67
N GLY A 8 -10.86 -9.01 -8.49
CA GLY A 8 -11.29 -7.67 -8.07
C GLY A 8 -10.30 -6.88 -7.20
N PHE A 9 -9.30 -7.52 -6.58
CA PHE A 9 -8.24 -6.81 -5.86
C PHE A 9 -7.32 -6.10 -6.86
N THR A 10 -7.44 -4.78 -6.91
CA THR A 10 -6.56 -3.96 -7.72
C THR A 10 -5.60 -3.21 -6.82
N PHE A 11 -4.34 -3.06 -7.25
CA PHE A 11 -3.35 -2.23 -6.54
C PHE A 11 -3.81 -0.78 -6.31
N ASN A 12 -4.88 -0.32 -6.97
CA ASN A 12 -5.48 1.00 -6.75
C ASN A 12 -6.08 1.14 -5.34
N GLU A 13 -6.68 0.10 -4.78
CA GLU A 13 -7.23 0.15 -3.41
C GLU A 13 -6.10 0.35 -2.38
N GLY A 14 -4.96 -0.29 -2.63
CA GLY A 14 -3.75 -0.14 -1.81
C GLY A 14 -3.17 1.28 -1.80
N ARG A 15 -3.48 2.12 -2.80
CA ARG A 15 -2.94 3.50 -2.87
C ARG A 15 -3.47 4.40 -1.75
N HIS A 16 -4.75 4.26 -1.39
CA HIS A 16 -5.34 5.05 -0.29
C HIS A 16 -4.74 4.65 1.04
N THR A 17 -4.68 3.34 1.32
CA THR A 17 -4.02 2.80 2.52
C THR A 17 -2.55 3.22 2.60
N HIS A 18 -1.81 3.12 1.49
CA HIS A 18 -0.42 3.54 1.43
C HIS A 18 -0.25 5.03 1.73
N ARG A 19 -1.13 5.89 1.21
CA ARG A 19 -1.11 7.33 1.52
C ARG A 19 -1.33 7.60 3.00
N THR A 20 -2.31 6.92 3.61
CA THR A 20 -2.66 7.06 5.03
C THR A 20 -1.51 6.60 5.92
N TRP A 21 -0.93 5.44 5.67
CA TRP A 21 0.19 4.92 6.47
C TRP A 21 1.41 5.84 6.44
N LEU A 22 1.80 6.33 5.26
CA LEU A 22 2.89 7.29 5.18
C LEU A 22 2.57 8.59 5.95
N ALA A 23 1.31 9.02 5.97
CA ALA A 23 0.93 10.19 6.76
C ALA A 23 1.00 9.96 8.27
N GLU A 24 0.54 8.79 8.75
CA GLU A 24 0.65 8.37 10.15
C GLU A 24 2.11 8.29 10.61
N ASP A 25 3.03 7.88 9.73
CA ASP A 25 4.47 7.81 10.02
C ASP A 25 5.19 9.16 9.85
N GLY A 26 4.44 10.27 9.68
CA GLY A 26 5.00 11.62 9.58
C GLY A 26 5.74 11.91 8.28
N VAL A 27 5.52 11.14 7.22
CA VAL A 27 6.15 11.38 5.91
C VAL A 27 5.54 12.64 5.27
N PRO A 28 6.35 13.62 4.82
CA PRO A 28 5.87 14.85 4.21
C PRO A 28 4.98 14.63 2.99
N GLU A 29 3.99 15.51 2.77
CA GLU A 29 3.02 15.35 1.69
C GLU A 29 3.66 15.31 0.30
N VAL A 30 4.68 16.14 0.05
CA VAL A 30 5.42 16.20 -1.21
C VAL A 30 5.95 14.84 -1.66
N VAL A 31 6.56 14.08 -0.75
CA VAL A 31 7.13 12.77 -1.09
C VAL A 31 6.05 11.69 -1.13
N ARG A 32 4.97 11.79 -0.33
CA ARG A 32 3.81 10.89 -0.46
C ARG A 32 3.13 11.03 -1.83
N ALA A 33 2.91 12.27 -2.27
CA ALA A 33 2.30 12.56 -3.56
C ALA A 33 3.19 12.06 -4.70
N ALA A 34 4.48 12.40 -4.67
CA ALA A 34 5.45 11.92 -5.67
C ALA A 34 5.54 10.39 -5.72
N ARG A 35 5.55 9.71 -4.58
CA ARG A 35 5.57 8.24 -4.48
C ARG A 35 4.35 7.59 -5.13
N LEU A 36 3.19 8.23 -5.02
CA LEU A 36 1.93 7.74 -5.60
C LEU A 36 1.72 8.20 -7.05
N GLY A 37 2.62 9.01 -7.60
CA GLY A 37 2.49 9.58 -8.94
C GLY A 37 1.46 10.72 -9.03
N HIS A 38 1.10 11.33 -7.89
CA HIS A 38 0.22 12.49 -7.85
C HIS A 38 1.03 13.79 -7.98
N ARG A 39 0.50 14.78 -8.70
CA ARG A 39 0.99 16.16 -8.58
C ARG A 39 0.37 16.82 -7.36
N MET A 40 1.16 17.57 -6.62
CA MET A 40 0.62 18.43 -5.57
C MET A 40 -0.10 19.63 -6.21
N ARG A 41 -1.16 20.11 -5.54
CA ARG A 41 -1.86 21.34 -5.95
C ARG A 41 -1.49 22.45 -4.96
N GLY A 42 -1.22 23.66 -5.45
CA GLY A 42 -0.96 24.84 -4.62
C GLY A 42 0.53 25.10 -4.35
N MET A 43 0.84 25.85 -3.28
CA MET A 43 2.18 26.39 -2.99
C MET A 43 3.26 25.31 -2.78
N GLY A 44 2.90 24.10 -2.36
CA GLY A 44 3.87 23.03 -2.14
C GLY A 44 4.57 22.55 -3.42
N ASP A 45 3.91 22.64 -4.59
CA ASP A 45 4.52 22.29 -5.89
C ASP A 45 5.64 23.27 -6.29
N VAL A 46 5.61 24.48 -5.71
CA VAL A 46 6.55 25.57 -6.00
C VAL A 46 7.75 25.58 -5.05
N TYR A 47 7.59 25.11 -3.81
CA TYR A 47 8.59 25.26 -2.76
C TYR A 47 9.15 23.95 -2.17
N GLU A 48 8.50 22.82 -2.38
CA GLU A 48 8.96 21.54 -1.83
C GLU A 48 9.48 20.62 -2.94
N HIS A 49 10.78 20.35 -2.90
CA HIS A 49 11.39 19.31 -3.72
C HIS A 49 11.57 18.03 -2.90
N VAL A 50 11.32 16.89 -3.52
CA VAL A 50 11.62 15.59 -2.91
C VAL A 50 13.13 15.47 -2.76
N THR A 51 13.59 15.40 -1.51
CA THR A 51 15.01 15.23 -1.18
C THR A 51 15.37 13.74 -1.06
N PRO A 52 16.66 13.38 -1.15
CA PRO A 52 17.12 12.02 -0.83
C PRO A 52 16.74 11.58 0.59
N ALA A 53 16.81 12.49 1.58
CA ALA A 53 16.44 12.20 2.96
C ALA A 53 14.96 11.83 3.10
N MET A 54 14.06 12.52 2.39
CA MET A 54 12.63 12.17 2.36
C MET A 54 12.39 10.80 1.73
N LYS A 55 13.15 10.42 0.69
CA LYS A 55 13.07 9.09 0.09
C LYS A 55 13.55 8.01 1.06
N GLU A 56 14.62 8.28 1.80
CA GLU A 56 15.10 7.36 2.82
C GLU A 56 14.09 7.22 3.96
N GLN A 57 13.46 8.31 4.41
CA GLN A 57 12.38 8.25 5.41
C GLN A 57 11.24 7.32 4.94
N VAL A 58 10.79 7.44 3.69
CA VAL A 58 9.78 6.53 3.12
C VAL A 58 10.24 5.07 3.19
N ARG A 59 11.51 4.80 2.86
CA ARG A 59 12.06 3.44 2.94
C ARG A 59 12.07 2.95 4.39
N THR A 60 12.57 3.74 5.32
CA THR A 60 12.67 3.39 6.74
C THR A 60 11.30 3.06 7.34
N VAL A 61 10.31 3.93 7.18
CA VAL A 61 8.98 3.72 7.81
C VAL A 61 8.26 2.50 7.22
N LEU A 62 8.39 2.25 5.91
CA LEU A 62 7.81 1.07 5.27
C LEU A 62 8.51 -0.22 5.70
N GLU A 63 9.84 -0.19 5.83
CA GLU A 63 10.62 -1.32 6.35
C GLU A 63 10.21 -1.63 7.80
N GLU A 64 10.10 -0.62 8.65
CA GLU A 64 9.65 -0.80 10.03
C GLU A 64 8.24 -1.38 10.10
N ARG A 65 7.29 -0.87 9.30
CA ARG A 65 5.94 -1.42 9.21
C ARG A 65 5.95 -2.87 8.77
N TRP A 66 6.76 -3.21 7.77
CA TRP A 66 6.93 -4.58 7.32
C TRP A 66 7.47 -5.48 8.43
N GLN A 67 8.57 -5.09 9.07
CA GLN A 67 9.17 -5.85 10.17
C GLN A 67 8.20 -6.05 11.34
N ARG A 68 7.46 -5.00 11.75
CA ARG A 68 6.41 -5.13 12.77
C ARG A 68 5.33 -6.11 12.34
N SER A 69 4.90 -6.07 11.07
CA SER A 69 3.89 -7.01 10.57
C SER A 69 4.38 -8.46 10.59
N VAL A 70 5.63 -8.71 10.17
CA VAL A 70 6.24 -10.05 10.21
C VAL A 70 6.36 -10.57 11.64
N GLN A 71 6.76 -9.70 12.58
CA GLN A 71 6.87 -10.06 14.00
C GLN A 71 5.51 -10.32 14.66
N ALA A 72 4.47 -9.63 14.21
CA ALA A 72 3.12 -9.78 14.77
C ALA A 72 2.38 -11.03 14.26
N VAL A 73 2.75 -11.55 13.08
CA VAL A 73 2.14 -12.75 12.50
C VAL A 73 2.54 -13.99 13.30
N LYS A 74 1.54 -14.74 13.78
CA LYS A 74 1.79 -16.01 14.48
C LYS A 74 2.22 -17.10 13.49
N PRO A 75 2.97 -18.12 13.94
CA PRO A 75 3.37 -19.23 13.08
C PRO A 75 2.21 -19.90 12.33
N ALA A 76 1.10 -20.16 13.00
CA ALA A 76 -0.10 -20.74 12.39
C ALA A 76 -0.76 -19.81 11.35
N GLU A 77 -0.73 -18.50 11.60
CA GLU A 77 -1.25 -17.50 10.64
C GLU A 77 -0.33 -17.44 9.40
N CYS A 78 0.99 -17.50 9.60
CA CYS A 78 1.97 -17.56 8.50
C CYS A 78 1.77 -18.81 7.64
N GLU A 79 1.67 -19.97 8.27
CA GLU A 79 1.44 -21.26 7.59
C GLU A 79 0.14 -21.20 6.76
N TRP A 80 -0.95 -20.72 7.36
CA TRP A 80 -2.21 -20.53 6.66
C TRP A 80 -2.09 -19.55 5.49
N ILE A 81 -1.43 -18.40 5.65
CA ILE A 81 -1.22 -17.43 4.57
C ILE A 81 -0.46 -18.07 3.41
N VAL A 82 0.63 -18.79 3.69
CA VAL A 82 1.46 -19.43 2.66
C VAL A 82 0.68 -20.53 1.93
N GLU A 83 -0.10 -21.32 2.65
CA GLU A 83 -0.90 -22.41 2.09
C GLU A 83 -2.12 -21.91 1.29
N THR A 84 -2.69 -20.78 1.71
CA THR A 84 -3.94 -20.25 1.18
C THR A 84 -3.73 -19.18 0.12
N ALA A 85 -2.64 -18.41 0.14
CA ALA A 85 -2.37 -17.36 -0.84
C ALA A 85 -2.48 -17.80 -2.31
N PRO A 86 -2.01 -19.01 -2.72
CA PRO A 86 -2.20 -19.49 -4.09
C PRO A 86 -3.66 -19.81 -4.44
N ARG A 87 -4.51 -20.06 -3.43
CA ARG A 87 -5.92 -20.45 -3.53
C ARG A 87 -6.86 -19.36 -3.02
N LEU A 88 -6.36 -18.15 -2.76
CA LEU A 88 -7.12 -17.10 -2.09
C LEU A 88 -8.37 -16.70 -2.89
N GLY A 89 -8.31 -16.83 -4.22
CA GLY A 89 -9.45 -16.66 -5.12
C GLY A 89 -10.61 -17.65 -4.93
N GLU A 90 -10.38 -18.82 -4.30
CA GLU A 90 -11.43 -19.79 -3.96
C GLU A 90 -12.30 -19.32 -2.78
N TYR A 91 -11.70 -18.51 -1.89
CA TYR A 91 -12.35 -18.00 -0.68
C TYR A 91 -12.93 -16.59 -0.88
N TYR A 92 -12.43 -15.86 -1.87
CA TYR A 92 -12.93 -14.54 -2.22
C TYR A 92 -14.09 -14.65 -3.20
N ARG A 93 -15.32 -14.51 -2.69
CA ARG A 93 -16.48 -14.22 -3.53
C ARG A 93 -16.47 -12.72 -3.83
N ALA A 94 -16.10 -12.33 -5.04
CA ALA A 94 -16.27 -10.95 -5.48
C ALA A 94 -17.72 -10.52 -5.22
N PRO A 95 -17.96 -9.31 -4.66
CA PRO A 95 -19.30 -8.76 -4.67
C PRO A 95 -19.80 -8.75 -6.12
N ASP A 96 -21.00 -9.26 -6.36
CA ASP A 96 -21.63 -9.14 -7.68
C ASP A 96 -21.51 -7.67 -8.10
N GLU A 97 -20.96 -7.41 -9.30
CA GLU A 97 -20.92 -6.08 -9.92
C GLU A 97 -22.35 -5.55 -10.05
N LYS A 98 -22.89 -4.96 -8.99
CA LYS A 98 -24.11 -4.17 -9.08
C LYS A 98 -23.74 -2.79 -9.62
N ARG A 99 -23.90 -2.69 -10.94
CA ARG A 99 -24.33 -1.53 -11.74
C ARG A 99 -24.06 -0.16 -11.09
N ALA A 100 -23.16 0.60 -11.71
CA ALA A 100 -23.32 2.05 -11.80
C ALA A 100 -23.20 2.44 -13.28
N SER A 101 -24.30 3.01 -13.79
CA SER A 101 -24.42 3.71 -15.08
C SER A 101 -23.52 4.94 -15.16
#